data_AF-A0A923ND80-F1
#
_entry.id   AF-A0A923ND80-F1
#
_cell.length_a   1.000
_cell.length_b   1.000
_cell.length_c   1.000
_cell.angle_alpha   90.00
_cell.angle_beta   90.00
_cell.angle_gamma   90.00
#
_symmetry.space_group_name_H-M   'P 1'
#
loop_
_entity.id
_entity.type
_entity.pdbx_description
1 polymer ?
#
loop_
_entity_poly.entity_id
_entity_poly.type
_entity_poly.pdbx_seq_one_letter_code
_entity_poly.pdbx_strand_id
1 'polypeptide(L)' 'MALLLILNLVTLLPINMRVDHEDGRTIGDLSRLTDPVKNTYAAVAVDAPFYLERFMNYMAIALR' A
#
# COMPACT_ATOMS: atom_id res chain seq x y z
N MET A 1 9.25 1.13 0.09
CA MET A 1 10.02 2.28 0.62
C MET A 1 9.38 3.63 0.28
N ALA A 2 8.95 3.87 -0.97
CA ALA A 2 8.41 5.17 -1.40
C ALA A 2 7.15 5.67 -0.65
N LEU A 3 6.27 4.77 -0.23
CA LEU A 3 5.08 5.11 0.57
C LEU A 3 5.42 5.88 1.86
N LEU A 4 6.56 5.58 2.50
CA LEU A 4 6.93 6.18 3.78
C LEU A 4 7.44 7.63 3.63
N LEU A 5 7.92 8.00 2.45
CA LEU A 5 8.62 9.26 2.21
C LEU A 5 7.76 10.29 1.49
N ILE A 6 6.64 9.86 0.90
CA ILE A 6 5.82 10.67 0.02
C ILE A 6 4.37 10.66 0.52
N LEU A 7 3.97 11.79 1.12
CA LEU A 7 2.60 12.05 1.52
C LEU A 7 1.65 11.93 0.32
N ASN A 8 0.51 11.26 0.50
CA ASN A 8 -0.57 11.11 -0.48
C ASN A 8 -0.20 10.38 -1.79
N LEU A 9 0.90 9.62 -1.83
CA LEU A 9 1.26 8.85 -3.03
C LEU A 9 0.22 7.77 -3.41
N VAL A 10 -0.45 7.21 -2.41
CA VAL A 10 -1.44 6.14 -2.57
C VAL A 10 -2.73 6.48 -1.84
N THR A 11 -3.82 5.96 -2.37
CA THR A 11 -5.10 5.88 -1.65
C THR A 11 -5.11 4.61 -0.83
N LEU A 12 -5.35 4.75 0.48
CA LEU A 12 -5.40 3.65 1.43
C LEU A 12 -6.85 3.29 1.79
N LEU A 13 -7.16 2.00 1.74
CA LEU A 13 -8.41 1.43 2.24
C LEU A 13 -8.17 0.84 3.64
N PRO A 14 -8.79 1.38 4.71
CA PRO A 14 -8.73 0.77 6.03
C PRO A 14 -9.56 -0.52 6.03
N ILE A 15 -8.91 -1.67 6.23
CA ILE A 15 -9.57 -2.98 6.18
C ILE A 15 -8.85 -4.00 7.07
N ASN A 16 -9.62 -4.87 7.72
CA ASN A 16 -9.05 -6.01 8.42
C ASN A 16 -8.67 -7.08 7.39
N MET A 17 -7.39 -7.44 7.36
CA MET A 17 -6.86 -8.44 6.43
C MET A 17 -6.40 -9.69 7.19
N ARG A 18 -6.46 -10.84 6.51
CA ARG A 18 -5.84 -12.10 6.90
C ARG A 18 -5.12 -12.73 5.71
N VAL A 19 -4.23 -13.67 5.99
CA VAL A 19 -3.63 -14.54 4.97
C VAL A 19 -4.35 -15.88 5.02
N ASP A 20 -4.81 -16.37 3.87
CA ASP A 20 -5.37 -17.71 3.74
C ASP A 20 -4.26 -18.76 3.88
N HIS A 21 -4.47 -19.78 4.70
CA HIS A 21 -3.45 -20.79 4.98
C HIS A 21 -3.40 -21.90 3.93
N GLU A 22 -4.47 -22.06 3.15
CA GLU A 22 -4.54 -23.08 2.10
C GLU A 22 -3.78 -22.66 0.84
N ASP A 23 -3.89 -21.39 0.45
CA ASP A 23 -3.31 -20.88 -0.81
C ASP A 23 -2.48 -19.59 -0.68
N GLY A 24 -2.32 -19.06 0.53
CA GLY A 24 -1.45 -17.92 0.81
C GLY A 24 -2.01 -16.56 0.36
N ARG A 25 -3.26 -16.48 -0.11
CA ARG A 25 -3.83 -15.19 -0.54
C ARG A 25 -4.03 -14.25 0.63
N THR A 26 -3.67 -12.99 0.44
CA THR A 26 -4.01 -11.90 1.35
C THR A 26 -5.41 -11.40 1.04
N ILE A 27 -6.36 -11.66 1.93
CA ILE A 27 -7.79 -11.38 1.73
C ILE A 27 -8.39 -10.63 2.93
N GLY A 28 -9.56 -10.04 2.73
CA GLY A 28 -10.32 -9.45 3.83
C GLY A 28 -10.65 -10.49 4.90
N ASP A 29 -10.46 -10.14 6.17
CA ASP A 29 -10.89 -10.96 7.29
C ASP A 29 -12.38 -10.80 7.51
N LEU A 30 -13.16 -11.76 7.00
CA LEU A 30 -14.62 -11.77 7.09
C LEU A 30 -15.11 -11.79 8.54
N SER A 31 -14.36 -12.40 9.47
CA SER A 31 -14.74 -12.46 10.89
C SER A 31 -14.65 -11.09 11.58
N ARG A 32 -13.88 -10.17 11.01
CA ARG A 32 -13.63 -8.82 11.55
C ARG A 32 -14.09 -7.72 10.60
N LEU A 33 -15.05 -8.03 9.73
CA LEU A 33 -15.55 -7.09 8.73
C LEU A 33 -16.15 -5.83 9.38
N THR A 34 -16.97 -6.03 10.42
CA THR A 34 -17.67 -4.97 11.16
C THR A 34 -16.89 -4.43 12.35
N ASP A 35 -15.73 -4.99 12.68
CA ASP A 35 -14.86 -4.50 13.75
C ASP A 35 -14.42 -3.06 13.44
N PRO A 36 -14.70 -2.07 14.33
CA PRO A 36 -14.34 -0.68 14.08
C PRO A 36 -12.83 -0.45 14.07
N VAL A 37 -12.04 -1.31 14.71
CA VAL A 37 -10.58 -1.21 14.75
C VAL A 37 -9.98 -2.02 13.61
N LYS A 38 -9.30 -1.32 12.68
CA LYS A 38 -8.66 -1.96 11.51
C LYS A 38 -7.20 -2.27 11.78
N ASN A 39 -6.80 -3.50 11.45
CA ASN A 39 -5.42 -3.98 11.65
C ASN A 39 -4.46 -3.58 10.52
N THR A 40 -4.97 -3.07 9.39
CA THR A 40 -4.18 -2.78 8.19
C THR A 40 -4.85 -1.72 7.30
N TYR A 41 -4.03 -1.14 6.42
CA TYR A 41 -4.42 -0.21 5.37
C TYR A 41 -3.91 -0.74 4.03
N ALA A 42 -4.81 -1.17 3.15
CA ALA A 42 -4.44 -1.67 1.82
C ALA A 42 -4.32 -0.50 0.83
N ALA A 43 -3.21 -0.42 0.10
CA ALA A 43 -3.08 0.55 -1.00
C ALA A 43 -3.91 0.07 -2.20
N VAL A 44 -4.92 0.85 -2.60
CA VAL A 44 -5.87 0.50 -3.68
C VAL A 44 -5.73 1.35 -4.93
N ALA A 45 -5.07 2.52 -4.82
CA ALA A 45 -4.70 3.35 -5.96
C ALA A 45 -3.36 4.02 -5.69
N VAL A 46 -2.64 4.38 -6.76
CA VAL A 46 -1.34 5.05 -6.71
C VAL A 46 -1.27 6.14 -7.76
N ASP A 47 -0.68 7.28 -7.42
CA ASP A 47 -0.31 8.29 -8.41
C ASP A 47 0.96 7.84 -9.14
N ALA A 48 0.77 6.99 -10.16
CA ALA A 48 1.86 6.38 -10.91
C ALA A 48 2.73 7.40 -11.67
N PRO A 49 2.17 8.42 -12.37
CA PRO A 49 2.98 9.44 -13.02
C PRO A 49 3.89 10.19 -12.04
N PHE A 50 3.34 10.63 -10.91
CA PHE A 50 4.11 11.31 -9.87
C PHE A 50 5.21 10.40 -9.29
N TYR A 51 4.87 9.14 -9.02
CA TYR A 51 5.84 8.17 -8.52
C TYR A 51 7.01 7.99 -9.48
N LEU A 52 6.72 7.79 -10.76
CA LEU A 52 7.74 7.52 -11.77
C LEU A 52 8.68 8.72 -11.93
N GLU A 53 8.15 9.95 -11.99
CA GLU A 53 8.96 11.16 -12.07
C GLU A 53 9.94 11.24 -10.89
N ARG A 54 9.43 11.07 -9.66
CA ARG A 54 10.26 11.10 -8.45
C ARG A 54 11.31 10.00 -8.45
N PHE A 55 10.91 8.78 -8.82
CA PHE A 55 11.82 7.65 -8.91
C PHE A 55 12.97 7.92 -9.89
N MET A 56 12.67 8.40 -11.10
CA MET A 56 13.69 8.70 -12.11
C MET A 56 14.64 9.80 -11.65
N ASN A 57 14.11 10.86 -11.03
CA ASN A 57 14.92 11.94 -10.48
C ASN A 57 15.87 11.44 -9.36
N TYR A 58 15.40 10.57 -8.46
CA TYR A 58 16.25 9.96 -7.44
C TYR A 58 17.34 9.09 -8.05
N MET A 59 17.00 8.25 -9.03
CA MET A 59 17.99 7.40 -9.71
C MET A 59 19.04 8.23 -10.43
N ALA A 60 18.67 9.32 -11.09
CA ALA A 60 19.60 10.20 -11.78
C ALA A 60 20.58 10.93 -10.83
N ILE A 61 20.15 11.23 -9.60
CA ILE A 61 21.01 11.80 -8.56
C ILE A 61 21.94 10.71 -8.00
N ALA A 62 21.41 9.53 -7.69
CA ALA A 62 22.17 8.44 -7.06
C ALA A 62 23.22 7.80 -7.98
N LEU A 63 23.04 7.92 -9.30
CA LEU A 63 23.96 7.39 -10.32
C LEU A 63 24.96 8.43 -10.85
N ARG A 64 25.00 9.62 -10.27
CA ARG A 64 26.07 10.62 -10.49
C ARG A 64 27.17 10.46 -9.45
#